data_AF-A0A075A3P5-F1
#
_entry.id   AF-A0A075A3P5-F1
#
_cell.length_a   1.000
_cell.length_b   1.000
_cell.length_c   1.000
_cell.angle_alpha   90.00
_cell.angle_beta   90.00
_cell.angle_gamma   90.00
#
_symmetry.space_group_name_H-M   'P 1'
#
loop_
_entity.id
_entity.type
_entity.pdbx_description
1 polymer ?
#
loop_
_entity_poly.entity_id
_entity_poly.type
_entity_poly.pdbx_seq_one_letter_code
_entity_poly.pdbx_strand_id
1 'polypeptide(L)'
;MCSAPVSGILMDQIGLRITKLVGVSLYFIGCLMFAFVRGGTSYLIFPAMIFGAVGAYASVLCNLHVASVFPVWRGMIISGLNGAYESSSVFAFVIAKTSPAFALRDSFILLGCFAFGAGCLVSTFILTQRTTDMRKLAKHATPNASTPEFAEEEEDSVYDREVERLIQYYYPDKKSCFLSEAYTMAYLYFLPGVLRFSLYFSQLDQQLLYSFTHEHEVVNKLLLASSYTSMCAILLSPFTGLVIDYSRKVARQKLESKLAVNNLKPRRIYWYHMCALAPTLFLLATLSFYISCTLYITGQQWVYYTQFVAIVFMGSILPSVTNTFIMTAFPLKYFGTLMGVLSLIGGIFSLVQFGLIQLPIAIGNGFMVVSSVIMFIPPIFLFIGAN
;
A
#
# COMPACT_ATOMS: atom_id res chain seq x y z
N MET A 1 7.98 -4.52 8.09
CA MET A 1 6.65 -4.14 8.64
C MET A 1 6.66 -3.99 10.17
N CYS A 2 7.35 -4.85 10.94
CA CYS A 2 7.34 -4.74 12.41
C CYS A 2 7.96 -3.44 12.98
N SER A 3 8.86 -2.79 12.26
CA SER A 3 9.42 -1.48 12.63
C SER A 3 8.53 -0.28 12.26
N ALA A 4 7.40 -0.51 11.58
CA ALA A 4 6.51 0.53 11.10
C ALA A 4 5.98 1.51 12.18
N PRO A 5 5.69 1.08 13.42
CA PRO A 5 5.24 2.01 14.46
C PRO A 5 6.28 3.08 14.79
N VAL A 6 7.57 2.75 14.75
CA VAL A 6 8.64 3.70 15.04
C VAL A 6 8.62 4.83 14.00
N SER A 7 8.58 4.47 12.71
CA SER A 7 8.50 5.44 11.62
C SER A 7 7.20 6.25 11.65
N GLY A 8 6.08 5.61 12.00
CA GLY A 8 4.78 6.27 12.13
C GLY A 8 4.70 7.28 13.27
N ILE A 9 5.21 6.92 14.45
CA ILE A 9 5.26 7.81 15.63
C ILE A 9 6.22 8.97 15.36
N LEU A 10 7.38 8.69 14.75
CA LEU A 10 8.35 9.72 14.36
C LEU A 10 7.72 10.75 13.42
N MET A 11 6.94 10.27 12.43
CA MET A 11 6.22 11.13 11.49
C MET A 11 5.19 12.03 12.19
N ASP A 12 4.40 11.46 13.11
CA ASP A 12 3.35 12.20 13.80
C ASP A 12 3.91 13.24 14.81
N GLN A 13 5.06 12.97 15.44
CA GLN A 13 5.64 13.85 16.47
C GLN A 13 6.65 14.86 15.94
N ILE A 14 7.59 14.40 15.10
CA ILE A 14 8.76 15.19 14.67
C ILE A 14 8.51 15.83 13.30
N GLY A 15 7.62 15.25 12.50
CA GLY A 15 7.21 15.76 11.19
C GLY A 15 7.76 14.96 10.01
N LEU A 16 7.26 15.29 8.81
CA LEU A 16 7.49 14.53 7.58
C LEU A 16 8.94 14.62 7.11
N ARG A 17 9.51 15.82 7.07
CA ARG A 17 10.84 16.08 6.51
C ARG A 17 11.95 15.34 7.26
N ILE A 18 11.93 15.41 8.59
CA ILE A 18 12.94 14.75 9.43
C ILE A 18 12.78 13.23 9.32
N THR A 19 11.55 12.72 9.37
CA THR A 19 11.28 11.28 9.22
C THR A 19 11.77 10.75 7.87
N LYS A 20 11.59 11.53 6.79
CA LYS A 20 12.12 11.19 5.47
C LYS A 20 13.66 11.15 5.45
N LEU A 21 14.34 12.15 6.01
CA LEU A 21 15.81 12.18 6.06
C LEU A 21 16.38 11.01 6.87
N VAL A 22 15.77 10.69 8.01
CA VAL A 22 16.14 9.53 8.83
C VAL A 22 15.93 8.24 8.03
N GLY A 23 14.77 8.08 7.39
CA GLY A 23 14.47 6.90 6.57
C GLY A 23 15.46 6.70 5.41
N VAL A 24 15.79 7.76 4.68
CA VAL A 24 16.74 7.73 3.57
C VAL A 24 18.16 7.43 4.04
N SER A 25 18.57 7.97 5.20
CA SER A 25 19.88 7.69 5.81
C SER A 25 19.99 6.23 6.26
N LEU A 26 18.94 5.68 6.89
CA LEU A 26 18.90 4.26 7.27
C LEU A 26 18.93 3.33 6.06
N TYR A 27 18.23 3.69 4.99
CA TYR A 27 18.26 2.94 3.74
C TYR A 27 19.67 2.94 3.13
N PHE A 28 20.34 4.11 3.09
CA PHE A 28 21.72 4.24 2.63
C PHE A 28 22.69 3.37 3.43
N ILE A 29 22.58 3.38 4.76
CA ILE A 29 23.38 2.51 5.64
C ILE A 29 23.13 1.04 5.30
N GLY A 30 21.86 0.63 5.11
CA GLY A 30 21.51 -0.73 4.69
C GLY A 30 22.18 -1.14 3.37
N CYS A 31 22.15 -0.27 2.35
CA CYS A 31 22.81 -0.51 1.07
C CYS A 31 24.33 -0.62 1.21
N LEU A 32 24.97 0.23 2.02
CA LEU A 32 26.40 0.13 2.28
C LEU A 32 26.76 -1.18 2.99
N MET A 33 25.98 -1.59 3.99
CA MET A 33 26.20 -2.87 4.67
C MET A 33 26.11 -4.04 3.70
N PHE A 34 25.16 -4.03 2.76
CA PHE A 34 25.08 -5.02 1.68
C PHE A 34 26.30 -5.00 0.76
N ALA A 35 26.79 -3.82 0.41
CA ALA A 35 27.95 -3.67 -0.48
C ALA A 35 29.25 -4.26 0.10
N PHE A 36 29.39 -4.27 1.43
CA PHE A 36 30.59 -4.77 2.11
C PHE A 36 30.48 -6.23 2.58
N VAL A 37 29.40 -6.95 2.24
CA VAL A 37 29.27 -8.38 2.55
C VAL A 37 30.33 -9.18 1.78
N ARG A 38 31.25 -9.81 2.51
CA ARG A 38 32.19 -10.82 2.02
C ARG A 38 31.84 -12.19 2.61
N GLY A 39 32.43 -13.26 2.06
CA GLY A 39 32.19 -14.64 2.51
C GLY A 39 32.44 -14.90 4.01
N GLY A 40 33.31 -14.11 4.66
CA GLY A 40 33.56 -14.18 6.11
C GLY A 40 32.64 -13.32 6.98
N THR A 41 31.75 -12.52 6.37
CA THR A 41 30.87 -11.54 7.05
C THR A 41 29.40 -11.73 6.66
N SER A 42 29.00 -12.96 6.36
CA SER A 42 27.62 -13.28 5.94
C SER A 42 26.56 -12.87 6.97
N TYR A 43 26.93 -12.77 8.26
CA TYR A 43 26.05 -12.27 9.32
C TYR A 43 25.62 -10.81 9.12
N LEU A 44 26.35 -10.01 8.33
CA LEU A 44 26.05 -8.60 8.07
C LEU A 44 24.80 -8.41 7.19
N ILE A 45 24.34 -9.47 6.50
CA ILE A 45 23.12 -9.45 5.68
C ILE A 45 21.88 -9.17 6.54
N PHE A 46 21.81 -9.75 7.74
CA PHE A 46 20.67 -9.57 8.64
C PHE A 46 20.45 -8.10 9.06
N PRO A 47 21.44 -7.39 9.64
CA PRO A 47 21.25 -5.99 9.96
C PRO A 47 21.09 -5.11 8.71
N ALA A 48 21.73 -5.44 7.59
CA ALA A 48 21.54 -4.72 6.33
C ALA A 48 20.08 -4.77 5.86
N MET A 49 19.44 -5.95 5.91
CA MET A 49 18.01 -6.15 5.62
C MET A 49 17.12 -5.31 6.55
N ILE A 50 17.41 -5.30 7.84
CA ILE A 50 16.60 -4.57 8.84
C ILE A 50 16.67 -3.06 8.55
N PHE A 51 17.87 -2.49 8.42
CA PHE A 51 18.03 -1.06 8.15
C PHE A 51 17.43 -0.65 6.80
N GLY A 52 17.67 -1.46 5.77
CA GLY A 52 17.07 -1.26 4.45
C GLY A 52 15.53 -1.26 4.50
N ALA A 53 14.93 -2.26 5.14
CA ALA A 53 13.47 -2.39 5.23
C ALA A 53 12.84 -1.25 6.05
N VAL A 54 13.44 -0.85 7.18
CA VAL A 54 12.95 0.27 8.00
C VAL A 54 13.02 1.58 7.22
N GLY A 55 14.16 1.84 6.57
CA GLY A 55 14.40 3.06 5.80
C GLY A 55 13.51 3.19 4.57
N ALA A 56 13.34 2.09 3.82
CA ALA A 56 12.45 2.03 2.66
C ALA A 56 10.98 2.29 3.04
N TYR A 57 10.48 1.62 4.08
CA TYR A 57 9.10 1.81 4.53
C TYR A 57 8.83 3.23 5.04
N ALA A 58 9.72 3.79 5.87
CA ALA A 58 9.62 5.18 6.33
C ALA A 58 9.58 6.18 5.15
N SER A 59 10.41 5.91 4.14
CA SER A 59 10.47 6.70 2.91
C SER A 59 9.19 6.68 2.09
N VAL A 60 8.56 5.51 1.96
CA VAL A 60 7.28 5.36 1.24
C VAL A 60 6.16 6.08 1.99
N LEU A 61 6.03 5.87 3.30
CA LEU A 61 5.01 6.53 4.11
C LEU A 61 5.05 8.06 3.96
N CYS A 62 6.25 8.66 4.00
CA CYS A 62 6.39 10.10 3.81
C CYS A 62 5.99 10.54 2.40
N ASN A 63 6.37 9.79 1.37
CA ASN A 63 6.06 10.12 -0.03
C ASN A 63 4.54 10.11 -0.30
N LEU A 64 3.78 9.23 0.36
CA LEU A 64 2.33 9.14 0.20
C LEU A 64 1.60 10.43 0.62
N HIS A 65 2.20 11.24 1.49
CA HIS A 65 1.63 12.54 1.86
C HIS A 65 1.72 13.59 0.74
N VAL A 66 2.56 13.40 -0.28
CA VAL A 66 2.58 14.28 -1.46
C VAL A 66 1.21 14.27 -2.15
N ALA A 67 0.50 13.13 -2.14
CA ALA A 67 -0.84 13.03 -2.69
C ALA A 67 -1.89 13.89 -1.95
N SER A 68 -1.60 14.32 -0.71
CA SER A 68 -2.51 15.21 0.02
C SER A 68 -2.53 16.65 -0.51
N VAL A 69 -1.57 17.02 -1.37
CA VAL A 69 -1.53 18.31 -2.07
C VAL A 69 -2.50 18.33 -3.25
N PHE A 70 -2.81 17.17 -3.83
CA PHE A 70 -3.68 17.03 -5.01
C PHE A 70 -4.95 16.23 -4.64
N PRO A 71 -5.96 16.87 -4.04
CA PRO A 71 -7.15 16.19 -3.51
C PRO A 71 -7.96 15.42 -4.57
N VAL A 72 -8.07 15.95 -5.79
CA VAL A 72 -8.82 15.35 -6.91
C VAL A 72 -8.21 14.04 -7.41
N TRP A 73 -6.87 14.00 -7.52
CA TRP A 73 -6.11 12.87 -8.07
C TRP A 73 -5.38 12.08 -6.97
N ARG A 74 -5.87 12.17 -5.74
CA ARG A 74 -5.17 11.65 -4.57
C ARG A 74 -4.99 10.14 -4.62
N GLY A 75 -6.03 9.40 -5.00
CA GLY A 75 -5.98 7.96 -5.18
C GLY A 75 -5.01 7.55 -6.29
N MET A 76 -5.04 8.26 -7.42
CA MET A 76 -4.11 8.06 -8.54
C MET A 76 -2.66 8.24 -8.12
N ILE A 77 -2.33 9.30 -7.38
CA ILE A 77 -0.95 9.56 -6.92
C ILE A 77 -0.51 8.57 -5.85
N ILE A 78 -1.36 8.28 -4.86
CA ILE A 78 -1.07 7.24 -3.83
C ILE A 78 -0.78 5.92 -4.50
N SER A 79 -1.61 5.54 -5.46
CA SER A 79 -1.45 4.28 -6.17
C SER A 79 -0.23 4.27 -7.06
N GLY A 80 0.03 5.33 -7.83
CA GLY A 80 1.25 5.48 -8.63
C GLY A 80 2.53 5.36 -7.79
N LEU A 81 2.54 5.94 -6.59
CA LEU A 81 3.67 5.82 -5.67
C LEU A 81 3.85 4.39 -5.13
N ASN A 82 2.76 3.68 -4.81
CA ASN A 82 2.82 2.29 -4.39
C ASN A 82 3.25 1.37 -5.55
N GLY A 83 2.77 1.62 -6.76
CA GLY A 83 3.18 0.90 -7.96
C GLY A 83 4.66 1.12 -8.30
N ALA A 84 5.15 2.35 -8.16
CA ALA A 84 6.58 2.64 -8.32
C ALA A 84 7.44 1.94 -7.25
N TYR A 85 6.93 1.80 -6.02
CA TYR A 85 7.60 1.03 -4.97
C TYR A 85 7.67 -0.46 -5.32
N GLU A 86 6.59 -1.06 -5.83
CA GLU A 86 6.56 -2.46 -6.25
C GLU A 86 7.45 -2.71 -7.49
N SER A 87 7.43 -1.80 -8.46
CA SER A 87 8.33 -1.78 -9.63
C SER A 87 9.80 -1.59 -9.26
N SER A 88 10.16 -1.20 -8.03
CA SER A 88 11.57 -1.09 -7.63
C SER A 88 12.32 -2.44 -7.66
N SER A 89 11.59 -3.55 -7.69
CA SER A 89 12.11 -4.90 -7.98
C SER A 89 12.89 -4.99 -9.30
N VAL A 90 12.65 -4.08 -10.26
CA VAL A 90 13.47 -3.89 -11.48
C VAL A 90 14.96 -3.78 -11.14
N PHE A 91 15.31 -2.99 -10.12
CA PHE A 91 16.71 -2.79 -9.75
C PHE A 91 17.35 -4.07 -9.23
N ALA A 92 16.62 -4.87 -8.44
CA ALA A 92 17.10 -6.17 -8.00
C ALA A 92 17.32 -7.13 -9.19
N PHE A 93 16.40 -7.13 -10.17
CA PHE A 93 16.54 -7.93 -11.38
C PHE A 93 17.75 -7.52 -12.24
N VAL A 94 17.93 -6.21 -12.45
CA VAL A 94 19.09 -5.67 -13.18
C VAL A 94 20.39 -6.03 -12.47
N ILE A 95 20.47 -5.84 -11.15
CA ILE A 95 21.65 -6.22 -10.36
C ILE A 95 21.95 -7.72 -10.50
N ALA A 96 20.93 -8.58 -10.44
CA ALA A 96 21.10 -10.02 -10.61
C ALA A 96 21.67 -10.38 -11.99
N LYS A 97 21.17 -9.75 -13.07
CA LYS A 97 21.62 -9.98 -14.45
C LYS A 97 23.00 -9.39 -14.75
N THR A 98 23.36 -8.28 -14.11
CA THR A 98 24.63 -7.58 -14.32
C THR A 98 25.74 -8.09 -13.40
N SER A 99 25.43 -8.96 -12.43
CA SER A 99 26.40 -9.57 -11.51
C SER A 99 27.61 -10.30 -12.13
N PRO A 100 27.54 -10.93 -13.33
CA PRO A 100 28.74 -11.52 -13.93
C PRO A 100 29.67 -10.49 -14.58
N ALA A 101 29.20 -9.26 -14.85
CA ALA A 101 29.97 -8.20 -15.50
C ALA A 101 30.42 -7.09 -14.54
N PHE A 102 29.66 -6.82 -13.48
CA PHE A 102 29.97 -5.80 -12.47
C PHE A 102 29.97 -6.39 -11.07
N ALA A 103 30.89 -5.93 -10.23
CA ALA A 103 30.93 -6.34 -8.84
C ALA A 103 29.65 -5.90 -8.11
N LEU A 104 28.97 -6.84 -7.44
CA LEU A 104 27.75 -6.58 -6.63
C LEU A 104 27.93 -5.41 -5.65
N ARG A 105 29.15 -5.27 -5.10
CA ARG A 105 29.54 -4.16 -4.22
C ARG A 105 29.27 -2.80 -4.85
N ASP A 106 29.70 -2.59 -6.10
CA ASP A 106 29.59 -1.30 -6.76
C ASP A 106 28.13 -0.99 -7.12
N SER A 107 27.35 -2.01 -7.49
CA SER A 107 25.91 -1.86 -7.74
C SER A 107 25.13 -1.40 -6.50
N PHE A 108 25.41 -1.98 -5.33
CA PHE A 108 24.75 -1.56 -4.07
C PHE A 108 25.19 -0.17 -3.60
N ILE A 109 26.45 0.21 -3.82
CA ILE A 109 26.94 1.57 -3.52
C ILE A 109 26.22 2.60 -4.41
N LEU A 110 26.16 2.35 -5.73
CA LEU A 110 25.47 3.23 -6.67
C LEU A 110 23.99 3.38 -6.33
N LEU A 111 23.31 2.27 -6.03
CA LEU A 111 21.91 2.28 -5.60
C LEU A 111 21.70 3.10 -4.32
N GLY A 112 22.58 2.91 -3.33
CA GLY A 112 22.55 3.66 -2.08
C GLY A 112 22.75 5.16 -2.29
N CYS A 113 23.79 5.56 -3.01
CA CYS A 113 24.09 6.98 -3.27
C CYS A 113 22.97 7.68 -4.04
N PHE A 114 22.42 7.02 -5.07
CA PHE A 114 21.30 7.55 -5.83
C PHE A 114 20.05 7.72 -4.97
N ALA A 115 19.68 6.69 -4.20
CA ALA A 115 18.54 6.75 -3.29
C ALA A 115 18.72 7.83 -2.21
N PHE A 116 19.94 8.02 -1.71
CA PHE A 116 20.26 9.06 -0.74
C PHE A 116 20.09 10.46 -1.33
N GLY A 117 20.68 10.73 -2.49
CA GLY A 117 20.58 12.01 -3.19
C GLY A 117 19.14 12.36 -3.54
N ALA A 118 18.45 11.47 -4.26
CA ALA A 118 17.05 11.67 -4.64
C ALA A 118 16.13 11.82 -3.42
N GLY A 119 16.33 10.99 -2.39
CA GLY A 119 15.55 11.06 -1.15
C GLY A 119 15.73 12.37 -0.38
N CYS A 120 16.95 12.91 -0.32
CA CYS A 120 17.24 14.20 0.32
C CYS A 120 16.63 15.37 -0.45
N LEU A 121 16.63 15.32 -1.79
CA LEU A 121 15.99 16.32 -2.65
C LEU A 121 14.48 16.34 -2.43
N VAL A 122 13.82 15.18 -2.46
CA VAL A 122 12.38 15.08 -2.17
C VAL A 122 12.05 15.60 -0.78
N SER A 123 12.88 15.28 0.21
CA SER A 123 12.70 15.76 1.59
C SER A 123 12.82 17.28 1.71
N THR A 124 13.72 17.90 0.95
CA THR A 124 14.02 19.34 1.08
C THR A 124 13.11 20.22 0.25
N PHE A 125 12.73 19.77 -0.96
CA PHE A 125 11.98 20.59 -1.92
C PHE A 125 10.50 20.26 -2.02
N ILE A 126 10.11 18.99 -1.80
CA ILE A 126 8.72 18.56 -2.01
C ILE A 126 7.96 18.46 -0.69
N LEU A 127 8.59 17.93 0.36
CA LEU A 127 7.92 17.69 1.65
C LEU A 127 7.91 18.93 2.55
N THR A 128 6.73 19.38 2.98
CA THR A 128 6.58 20.37 4.06
C THR A 128 6.89 19.77 5.42
N GLN A 129 7.04 20.63 6.44
CA GLN A 129 7.47 20.22 7.77
C GLN A 129 6.45 19.31 8.49
N ARG A 130 5.14 19.52 8.28
CA ARG A 130 4.07 18.69 8.88
C ARG A 130 3.02 18.23 7.86
N THR A 131 2.38 17.10 8.17
CA THR A 131 1.28 16.51 7.38
C THR A 131 0.08 17.46 7.22
N THR A 132 -0.21 18.25 8.25
CA THR A 132 -1.30 19.25 8.22
C THR A 132 -1.04 20.40 7.27
N ASP A 133 0.24 20.74 7.06
CA ASP A 133 0.62 21.89 6.25
C ASP A 133 0.55 21.55 4.76
N MET A 134 0.74 20.29 4.39
CA MET A 134 0.44 19.80 3.03
C MET A 134 -1.02 20.00 2.64
N ARG A 135 -1.96 19.73 3.55
CA ARG A 135 -3.39 19.94 3.28
C ARG A 135 -3.74 21.43 3.20
N LYS A 136 -3.07 22.28 3.97
CA LYS A 136 -3.24 23.74 3.88
C LYS A 136 -2.65 24.31 2.59
N LEU A 137 -1.52 23.77 2.14
CA LEU A 137 -0.87 24.13 0.89
C LEU A 137 -1.76 23.80 -0.31
N ALA A 138 -2.45 22.66 -0.29
CA ALA A 138 -3.48 22.33 -1.28
C ALA A 138 -4.53 23.45 -1.39
N LYS A 139 -5.04 23.94 -0.25
CA LYS A 139 -6.04 25.03 -0.19
C LYS A 139 -5.52 26.39 -0.70
N HIS A 140 -4.21 26.64 -0.67
CA HIS A 140 -3.61 27.92 -1.07
C HIS A 140 -3.07 27.92 -2.51
N ALA A 141 -2.85 26.75 -3.11
CA ALA A 141 -2.37 26.61 -4.48
C ALA A 141 -3.50 26.74 -5.54
N THR A 142 -4.77 26.68 -5.11
CA THR A 142 -5.97 26.75 -5.95
C THR A 142 -6.78 28.07 -5.92
N PRO A 143 -6.26 29.31 -5.73
CA PRO A 143 -7.12 30.51 -5.79
C PRO A 143 -7.39 31.02 -7.21
N ASN A 144 -6.52 30.72 -8.21
CA ASN A 144 -6.45 31.49 -9.47
C ASN A 144 -6.38 30.63 -10.76
N ALA A 145 -7.10 29.51 -10.87
CA ALA A 145 -7.19 28.77 -12.14
C ALA A 145 -8.41 29.25 -12.96
N SER A 146 -8.20 30.28 -13.77
CA SER A 146 -9.16 30.81 -14.74
C SER A 146 -9.31 29.89 -15.95
N THR A 147 -10.01 28.76 -15.80
CA THR A 147 -10.47 27.92 -16.92
C THR A 147 -11.88 27.40 -16.63
N PRO A 148 -12.91 27.77 -17.42
CA PRO A 148 -14.32 27.62 -17.03
C PRO A 148 -14.91 26.19 -17.09
N GLU A 149 -14.11 25.15 -17.36
CA GLU A 149 -14.59 23.75 -17.40
C GLU A 149 -14.02 22.83 -16.32
N PHE A 150 -13.04 23.28 -15.54
CA PHE A 150 -12.43 22.50 -14.45
C PHE A 150 -12.55 23.18 -13.07
N ALA A 151 -13.30 24.29 -13.00
CA ALA A 151 -13.38 25.17 -11.85
C ALA A 151 -14.59 24.95 -10.91
N GLU A 152 -15.38 23.88 -11.09
CA GLU A 152 -16.62 23.68 -10.30
C GLU A 152 -16.50 22.81 -9.03
N GLU A 153 -15.36 22.21 -8.66
CA GLU A 153 -15.35 21.18 -7.60
C GLU A 153 -14.64 21.49 -6.27
N GLU A 154 -14.10 22.69 -6.06
CA GLU A 154 -13.51 23.06 -4.75
C GLU A 154 -13.86 24.49 -4.30
N GLU A 155 -15.13 24.74 -4.01
CA GLU A 155 -15.49 25.63 -2.91
C GLU A 155 -15.70 24.79 -1.64
N ASP A 156 -15.31 25.34 -0.49
CA ASP A 156 -15.33 24.81 0.88
C ASP A 156 -16.74 24.30 1.28
N SER A 157 -17.15 23.15 0.70
CA SER A 157 -18.53 22.69 0.70
C SER A 157 -18.96 22.34 2.12
N VAL A 158 -20.24 22.58 2.43
CA VAL A 158 -20.84 22.24 3.75
C VAL A 158 -20.53 20.79 4.12
N TYR A 159 -20.45 19.92 3.12
CA TYR A 159 -20.07 18.52 3.25
C TYR A 159 -18.66 18.31 3.83
N ASP A 160 -17.61 18.92 3.28
CA ASP A 160 -16.24 18.68 3.74
C ASP A 160 -16.04 19.16 5.20
N ARG A 161 -16.67 20.28 5.55
CA ARG A 161 -16.69 20.80 6.93
C ARG A 161 -17.43 19.87 7.88
N GLU A 162 -18.57 19.35 7.46
CA GLU A 162 -19.37 18.45 8.30
C GLU A 162 -18.69 17.09 8.50
N VAL A 163 -18.13 16.50 7.43
CA VAL A 163 -17.36 15.24 7.52
C VAL A 163 -16.14 15.41 8.43
N GLU A 164 -15.38 16.50 8.27
CA GLU A 164 -14.24 16.77 9.15
C GLU A 164 -14.65 16.96 10.62
N ARG A 165 -15.75 17.67 10.87
CA ARG A 165 -16.32 17.82 12.21
C ARG A 165 -16.70 16.47 12.81
N LEU A 166 -17.35 15.59 12.04
CA LEU A 166 -17.74 14.26 12.49
C LEU A 166 -16.54 13.37 12.81
N ILE A 167 -15.49 13.39 11.97
CA ILE A 167 -14.26 12.64 12.21
C ILE A 167 -13.59 13.12 13.52
N GLN A 168 -13.54 14.42 13.77
CA GLN A 168 -12.98 14.96 15.01
C GLN A 168 -13.86 14.62 16.24
N TYR A 169 -15.18 14.61 16.07
CA TYR A 169 -16.14 14.25 17.11
C TYR A 169 -16.06 12.77 17.51
N TYR A 170 -16.01 11.86 16.54
CA TYR A 170 -15.91 10.42 16.81
C TYR A 170 -14.52 10.00 17.33
N TYR A 171 -13.46 10.73 16.95
CA TYR A 171 -12.08 10.35 17.23
C TYR A 171 -11.26 11.51 17.86
N PRO A 172 -11.61 11.94 19.09
CA PRO A 172 -10.83 12.97 19.79
C PRO A 172 -9.42 12.48 20.11
N ASP A 173 -9.32 11.24 20.58
CA ASP A 173 -8.12 10.61 21.11
C ASP A 173 -7.68 9.39 20.30
N LYS A 174 -6.39 9.03 20.42
CA LYS A 174 -5.82 7.84 19.77
C LYS A 174 -6.54 6.55 20.16
N LYS A 175 -6.94 6.42 21.43
CA LYS A 175 -7.63 5.23 21.94
C LYS A 175 -8.95 4.98 21.22
N SER A 176 -9.72 6.04 20.95
CA SER A 176 -10.99 5.97 20.23
C SER A 176 -10.80 5.51 18.78
N CYS A 177 -9.68 5.86 18.14
CA CYS A 177 -9.35 5.33 16.81
C CYS A 177 -9.13 3.81 16.86
N PHE A 178 -8.34 3.32 17.82
CA PHE A 178 -7.99 1.91 17.94
C PHE A 178 -9.18 1.00 18.29
N LEU A 179 -10.10 1.49 19.12
CA LEU A 179 -11.32 0.74 19.51
C LEU A 179 -12.47 0.88 18.50
N SER A 180 -12.25 1.53 17.36
CA SER A 180 -13.32 1.83 16.40
C SER A 180 -13.71 0.64 15.53
N GLU A 181 -14.99 0.61 15.14
CA GLU A 181 -15.51 -0.32 14.13
C GLU A 181 -14.76 -0.15 12.80
N ALA A 182 -14.48 1.09 12.39
CA ALA A 182 -13.77 1.39 11.14
C ALA A 182 -12.34 0.81 11.14
N TYR A 183 -11.62 0.89 12.25
CA TYR A 183 -10.27 0.34 12.35
C TYR A 183 -10.28 -1.19 12.38
N THR A 184 -11.30 -1.79 12.97
CA THR A 184 -11.54 -3.25 12.89
C THR A 184 -11.76 -3.68 11.44
N MET A 185 -12.53 -2.92 10.66
CA MET A 185 -12.70 -3.19 9.22
C MET A 185 -11.38 -3.11 8.46
N ALA A 186 -10.49 -2.17 8.82
CA ALA A 186 -9.16 -2.08 8.26
C ALA A 186 -8.35 -3.38 8.49
N TYR A 187 -8.40 -3.95 9.69
CA TYR A 187 -7.74 -5.22 9.97
C TYR A 187 -8.31 -6.39 9.16
N LEU A 188 -9.64 -6.47 9.04
CA LEU A 188 -10.32 -7.60 8.41
C LEU A 188 -9.93 -7.84 6.94
N TYR A 189 -9.61 -6.79 6.16
CA TYR A 189 -9.08 -6.97 4.81
C TYR A 189 -7.54 -6.90 4.77
N PHE A 190 -6.92 -6.06 5.60
CA PHE A 190 -5.47 -5.85 5.52
C PHE A 190 -4.67 -7.08 5.95
N LEU A 191 -5.04 -7.74 7.06
CA LEU A 191 -4.31 -8.89 7.56
C LEU A 191 -4.34 -10.08 6.58
N PRO A 192 -5.51 -10.52 6.07
CA PRO A 192 -5.55 -11.57 5.05
C PRO A 192 -4.89 -11.14 3.74
N GLY A 193 -5.05 -9.88 3.32
CA GLY A 193 -4.46 -9.36 2.10
C GLY A 193 -2.93 -9.39 2.11
N VAL A 194 -2.31 -8.91 3.20
CA VAL A 194 -0.84 -8.92 3.35
C VAL A 194 -0.32 -10.35 3.43
N LEU A 195 -1.01 -11.23 4.17
CA LEU A 195 -0.64 -12.65 4.26
C LEU A 195 -0.71 -13.31 2.88
N ARG A 196 -1.78 -13.10 2.12
CA ARG A 196 -1.97 -13.66 0.77
C ARG A 196 -0.91 -13.19 -0.21
N PHE A 197 -0.60 -11.89 -0.18
CA PHE A 197 0.43 -11.30 -1.03
C PHE A 197 1.82 -11.88 -0.72
N SER A 198 2.17 -11.96 0.57
CA SER A 198 3.48 -12.47 1.01
C SER A 198 3.64 -13.98 0.75
N LEU A 199 2.58 -14.77 0.97
CA LEU A 199 2.57 -16.21 0.68
C LEU A 199 2.71 -16.50 -0.81
N TYR A 200 2.09 -15.70 -1.68
CA TYR A 200 2.18 -15.90 -3.12
C TYR A 200 3.64 -15.94 -3.59
N PHE A 201 4.42 -14.90 -3.26
CA PHE A 201 5.83 -14.83 -3.65
C PHE A 201 6.68 -15.87 -2.94
N SER A 202 6.36 -16.20 -1.67
CA SER A 202 7.10 -17.21 -0.91
C SER A 202 6.93 -18.63 -1.45
N GLN A 203 5.76 -18.94 -2.01
CA GLN A 203 5.43 -20.28 -2.52
C GLN A 203 5.53 -20.40 -4.05
N LEU A 204 5.70 -19.30 -4.78
CA LEU A 204 5.61 -19.29 -6.24
C LEU A 204 6.51 -20.36 -6.90
N ASP A 205 7.78 -20.42 -6.49
CA ASP A 205 8.73 -21.39 -7.02
C ASP A 205 8.29 -22.85 -6.72
N GLN A 206 7.92 -23.12 -5.47
CA GLN A 206 7.43 -24.44 -5.05
C GLN A 206 6.16 -24.86 -5.79
N GLN A 207 5.23 -23.93 -6.02
CA GLN A 207 3.96 -24.18 -6.74
C GLN A 207 4.20 -24.47 -8.22
N LEU A 208 5.15 -23.77 -8.84
CA LEU A 208 5.55 -24.02 -10.22
C LEU A 208 6.24 -25.37 -10.37
N LEU A 209 7.16 -25.70 -9.47
CA LEU A 209 7.82 -27.01 -9.45
C LEU A 209 6.83 -28.16 -9.20
N TYR A 210 5.82 -27.95 -8.35
CA TYR A 210 4.75 -28.93 -8.12
C TYR A 210 3.86 -29.14 -9.36
N SER A 211 3.59 -28.07 -10.11
CA SER A 211 2.70 -28.15 -11.28
C SER A 211 3.40 -28.58 -12.57
N PHE A 212 4.72 -28.40 -12.65
CA PHE A 212 5.55 -28.69 -13.83
C PHE A 212 6.79 -29.53 -13.44
N THR A 213 6.59 -30.62 -12.70
CA THR A 213 7.63 -31.45 -12.05
C THR A 213 8.75 -31.93 -12.98
N HIS A 214 8.50 -32.00 -14.29
CA HIS A 214 9.47 -32.47 -15.29
C HIS A 214 9.91 -31.39 -16.30
N GLU A 215 9.44 -30.15 -16.17
CA GLU A 215 9.66 -29.08 -17.16
C GLU A 215 10.36 -27.86 -16.55
N HIS A 216 11.64 -28.01 -16.15
CA HIS A 216 12.42 -26.94 -15.53
C HIS A 216 12.55 -25.67 -16.41
N GLU A 217 12.57 -25.83 -17.74
CA GLU A 217 12.57 -24.68 -18.66
C GLU A 217 11.29 -23.84 -18.55
N VAL A 218 10.14 -24.50 -18.40
CA VAL A 218 8.84 -23.83 -18.24
C VAL A 218 8.77 -23.11 -16.91
N VAL A 219 9.26 -23.72 -15.82
CA VAL A 219 9.34 -23.09 -14.50
C VAL A 219 10.19 -21.82 -14.56
N ASN A 220 11.40 -21.89 -15.13
CA ASN A 220 12.26 -20.72 -15.30
C ASN A 220 11.61 -19.63 -16.16
N LYS A 221 10.94 -20.02 -17.24
CA LYS A 221 10.19 -19.08 -18.10
C LYS A 221 9.07 -18.38 -17.33
N LEU A 222 8.32 -19.09 -16.49
CA LEU A 222 7.23 -18.54 -15.68
C LEU A 222 7.75 -17.65 -14.54
N LEU A 223 8.86 -18.01 -13.90
CA LEU A 223 9.52 -17.16 -12.91
C LEU A 223 10.03 -15.85 -13.53
N LEU A 224 10.63 -15.92 -14.72
CA LEU A 224 11.03 -14.73 -15.48
C LEU A 224 9.81 -13.89 -15.86
N ALA A 225 8.73 -14.51 -16.34
CA ALA A 225 7.48 -13.81 -16.63
C ALA A 225 6.93 -13.09 -15.41
N SER A 226 6.91 -13.74 -14.24
CA SER A 226 6.46 -13.12 -12.99
C SER A 226 7.29 -11.89 -12.61
N SER A 227 8.60 -11.94 -12.85
CA SER A 227 9.50 -10.81 -12.62
C SER A 227 9.17 -9.67 -13.57
N TYR A 228 9.02 -9.94 -14.88
CA TYR A 228 8.64 -8.93 -15.87
C TYR A 228 7.28 -8.30 -15.58
N THR A 229 6.28 -9.09 -15.16
CA THR A 229 4.95 -8.56 -14.80
C THR A 229 5.04 -7.65 -13.57
N SER A 230 5.84 -8.01 -12.57
CA SER A 230 6.06 -7.18 -11.37
C SER A 230 6.75 -5.84 -11.70
N MET A 231 7.68 -5.84 -12.65
CA MET A 231 8.33 -4.61 -13.14
C MET A 231 7.32 -3.63 -13.76
N CYS A 232 6.26 -4.14 -14.37
CA CYS A 232 5.18 -3.36 -14.98
C CYS A 232 4.16 -2.79 -13.98
N ALA A 233 4.29 -3.04 -12.66
CA ALA A 233 3.35 -2.57 -11.65
C ALA A 233 3.06 -1.06 -11.70
N ILE A 234 4.07 -0.24 -12.02
CA ILE A 234 3.93 1.21 -12.21
C ILE A 234 2.92 1.57 -13.29
N LEU A 235 2.74 0.77 -14.34
CA LEU A 235 1.78 1.02 -15.42
C LEU A 235 0.36 0.60 -15.05
N LEU A 236 0.22 -0.43 -14.21
CA LEU A 236 -1.06 -0.97 -13.75
C LEU A 236 -1.63 -0.16 -12.56
N SER A 237 -0.76 0.42 -11.75
CA SER A 237 -1.15 1.15 -10.55
C SER A 237 -2.12 2.33 -10.79
N PRO A 238 -1.95 3.21 -11.80
CA PRO A 238 -2.84 4.36 -11.97
C PRO A 238 -4.30 3.95 -12.18
N PHE A 239 -4.55 2.81 -12.84
CA PHE A 239 -5.90 2.26 -13.00
C PHE A 239 -6.58 2.03 -11.64
N THR A 240 -5.84 1.49 -10.69
CA THR A 240 -6.38 1.22 -9.34
C THR A 240 -6.65 2.51 -8.57
N GLY A 241 -5.84 3.54 -8.76
CA GLY A 241 -6.09 4.86 -8.19
C GLY A 241 -7.28 5.59 -8.84
N LEU A 242 -7.47 5.46 -10.16
CA LEU A 242 -8.64 5.99 -10.85
C LEU A 242 -9.94 5.38 -10.33
N VAL A 243 -9.96 4.08 -10.04
CA VAL A 243 -11.14 3.42 -9.43
C VAL A 243 -11.47 4.03 -8.07
N ILE A 244 -10.46 4.32 -7.24
CA ILE A 244 -10.64 4.96 -5.92
C ILE A 244 -11.17 6.40 -6.07
N ASP A 245 -10.58 7.19 -6.96
CA ASP A 245 -10.96 8.59 -7.13
C ASP A 245 -12.35 8.73 -7.76
N TYR A 246 -12.67 7.89 -8.75
CA TYR A 246 -14.00 7.83 -9.34
C TYR A 246 -15.06 7.41 -8.32
N SER A 247 -14.82 6.37 -7.53
CA SER A 247 -15.79 5.91 -6.53
C SER A 247 -16.03 6.96 -5.43
N ARG A 248 -14.99 7.69 -5.03
CA ARG A 248 -15.09 8.83 -4.10
C ARG A 248 -15.86 10.00 -4.69
N LYS A 249 -15.62 10.35 -5.96
CA LYS A 249 -16.37 11.42 -6.65
C LYS A 249 -17.87 11.10 -6.72
N VAL A 250 -18.22 9.88 -7.13
CA VAL A 250 -19.62 9.44 -7.20
C VAL A 250 -20.29 9.43 -5.83
N ALA A 251 -19.60 8.95 -4.79
CA ALA A 251 -20.13 8.97 -3.43
C ALA A 251 -20.32 10.40 -2.90
N ARG A 252 -19.37 11.31 -3.16
CA ARG A 252 -19.47 12.72 -2.76
C ARG A 252 -20.71 13.38 -3.36
N GLN A 253 -20.88 13.31 -4.68
CA GLN A 253 -22.02 13.94 -5.38
C GLN A 253 -23.38 13.41 -4.86
N LYS A 254 -23.47 12.11 -4.61
CA LYS A 254 -24.69 11.51 -4.04
C LYS A 254 -24.93 11.92 -2.58
N LEU A 255 -23.90 12.17 -1.80
CA LEU A 255 -24.05 12.61 -0.42
C LEU A 255 -24.42 14.10 -0.35
N GLU A 256 -23.80 14.95 -1.17
CA GLU A 256 -24.11 16.38 -1.24
C GLU A 256 -25.58 16.61 -1.64
N SER A 257 -26.08 15.88 -2.65
CA SER A 257 -27.50 15.94 -3.01
C SER A 257 -28.44 15.47 -1.90
N LYS A 258 -28.08 14.41 -1.15
CA LYS A 258 -28.89 13.96 0.00
C LYS A 258 -28.83 14.91 1.19
N LEU A 259 -27.70 15.59 1.42
CA LEU A 259 -27.53 16.55 2.51
C LEU A 259 -28.32 17.84 2.24
N ALA A 260 -28.44 18.25 0.97
CA ALA A 260 -29.26 19.39 0.57
C ALA A 260 -30.77 19.15 0.75
N VAL A 261 -31.22 17.89 0.62
CA VAL A 261 -32.65 17.52 0.67
C VAL A 261 -33.09 17.02 2.04
N ASN A 262 -32.22 16.34 2.80
CA ASN A 262 -32.55 15.68 4.06
C ASN A 262 -31.51 15.94 5.16
N ASN A 263 -31.97 16.15 6.39
CA ASN A 263 -31.12 16.07 7.59
C ASN A 263 -30.81 14.60 7.91
N LEU A 264 -29.77 14.06 7.27
CA LEU A 264 -29.24 12.73 7.55
C LEU A 264 -28.65 12.66 8.97
N LYS A 265 -28.79 11.49 9.62
CA LYS A 265 -28.13 11.25 10.92
C LYS A 265 -26.60 11.30 10.77
N PRO A 266 -25.86 11.90 11.72
CA PRO A 266 -24.39 11.99 11.73
C PRO A 266 -23.67 10.67 11.41
N ARG A 267 -24.12 9.56 12.02
CA ARG A 267 -23.55 8.22 11.78
C ARG A 267 -23.67 7.80 10.31
N ARG A 268 -24.80 8.07 9.66
CA ARG A 268 -25.03 7.68 8.27
C ARG A 268 -24.16 8.49 7.31
N ILE A 269 -23.94 9.78 7.60
CA ILE A 269 -23.03 10.64 6.82
C ILE A 269 -21.61 10.06 6.82
N TYR A 270 -21.10 9.68 8.00
CA TYR A 270 -19.79 9.06 8.14
C TYR A 270 -19.65 7.75 7.35
N TRP A 271 -20.59 6.80 7.52
CA TRP A 271 -20.51 5.51 6.82
C TRP A 271 -20.75 5.64 5.32
N TYR A 272 -21.59 6.56 4.88
CA TYR A 272 -21.77 6.86 3.46
C TYR A 272 -20.48 7.41 2.83
N HIS A 273 -19.79 8.30 3.55
CA HIS A 273 -18.47 8.79 3.13
C HIS A 273 -17.45 7.64 3.01
N MET A 274 -17.43 6.71 3.97
CA MET A 274 -16.57 5.52 3.91
C MET A 274 -16.95 4.54 2.80
N CYS A 275 -18.23 4.43 2.47
CA CYS A 275 -18.74 3.52 1.44
C CYS A 275 -18.19 3.83 0.05
N ALA A 276 -17.64 5.02 -0.16
CA ALA A 276 -16.86 5.35 -1.35
C ALA A 276 -15.74 4.34 -1.65
N LEU A 277 -15.18 3.67 -0.64
CA LEU A 277 -14.08 2.72 -0.78
C LEU A 277 -14.55 1.26 -0.95
N ALA A 278 -15.85 1.00 -0.79
CA ALA A 278 -16.40 -0.35 -0.90
C ALA A 278 -16.16 -1.01 -2.27
N PRO A 279 -16.32 -0.32 -3.43
CA PRO A 279 -16.04 -0.94 -4.73
C PRO A 279 -14.59 -1.41 -4.89
N THR A 280 -13.63 -0.62 -4.38
CA THR A 280 -12.21 -0.97 -4.43
C THR A 280 -11.88 -2.15 -3.52
N LEU A 281 -12.52 -2.22 -2.35
CA LEU A 281 -12.40 -3.35 -1.42
C LEU A 281 -13.05 -4.63 -1.99
N PHE A 282 -14.17 -4.53 -2.70
CA PHE A 282 -14.73 -5.65 -3.47
C PHE A 282 -13.75 -6.15 -4.51
N LEU A 283 -13.17 -5.25 -5.31
CA LEU A 283 -12.17 -5.61 -6.32
C LEU A 283 -10.96 -6.33 -5.69
N LEU A 284 -10.47 -5.83 -4.55
CA LEU A 284 -9.39 -6.45 -3.78
C LEU A 284 -9.75 -7.88 -3.33
N ALA A 285 -10.94 -8.07 -2.75
CA ALA A 285 -11.40 -9.36 -2.28
C ALA A 285 -11.59 -10.36 -3.43
N THR A 286 -12.17 -9.91 -4.56
CA THR A 286 -12.34 -10.73 -5.77
C THR A 286 -10.99 -11.15 -6.36
N LEU A 287 -10.00 -10.26 -6.42
CA LEU A 287 -8.65 -10.62 -6.88
C LEU A 287 -8.00 -11.64 -5.94
N SER A 288 -8.04 -11.41 -4.62
CA SER A 288 -7.50 -12.37 -3.64
C SER A 288 -8.15 -13.75 -3.76
N PHE A 289 -9.46 -13.79 -3.91
CA PHE A 289 -10.21 -15.03 -4.10
C PHE A 289 -9.84 -15.72 -5.41
N TYR A 290 -9.75 -14.97 -6.53
CA TYR A 290 -9.33 -15.49 -7.83
C TYR A 290 -7.95 -16.15 -7.78
N ILE A 291 -6.94 -15.48 -7.19
CA ILE A 291 -5.59 -16.05 -7.09
C ILE A 291 -5.62 -17.29 -6.18
N SER A 292 -6.46 -17.32 -5.13
CA SER A 292 -6.56 -18.48 -4.23
C SER A 292 -7.24 -19.69 -4.88
N CYS A 293 -8.27 -19.49 -5.69
CA CYS A 293 -8.95 -20.57 -6.41
C CYS A 293 -8.12 -21.14 -7.56
N THR A 294 -7.41 -20.27 -8.29
CA THR A 294 -6.60 -20.70 -9.44
C THR A 294 -5.38 -21.53 -9.06
N LEU A 295 -4.91 -21.47 -7.81
CA LEU A 295 -3.83 -22.34 -7.31
C LEU A 295 -4.18 -23.84 -7.29
N TYR A 296 -5.46 -24.20 -7.39
CA TYR A 296 -5.87 -25.60 -7.52
C TYR A 296 -5.77 -26.14 -8.95
N ILE A 297 -5.61 -25.26 -9.95
CA ILE A 297 -5.53 -25.63 -11.36
C ILE A 297 -4.06 -25.84 -11.71
N THR A 298 -3.63 -27.09 -11.81
CA THR A 298 -2.25 -27.47 -12.13
C THR A 298 -2.08 -27.80 -13.61
N GLY A 299 -0.86 -27.65 -14.14
CA GLY A 299 -0.49 -28.08 -15.50
C GLY A 299 -0.85 -27.12 -16.64
N GLN A 300 -1.41 -25.94 -16.33
CA GLN A 300 -1.89 -24.99 -17.33
C GLN A 300 -1.14 -23.65 -17.23
N GLN A 301 -0.23 -23.36 -18.17
CA GLN A 301 0.65 -22.17 -18.10
C GLN A 301 -0.12 -20.83 -18.12
N TRP A 302 -1.20 -20.73 -18.91
CA TRP A 302 -2.04 -19.51 -19.01
C TRP A 302 -2.63 -19.03 -17.68
N VAL A 303 -2.93 -19.95 -16.75
CA VAL A 303 -3.44 -19.63 -15.42
C VAL A 303 -2.40 -18.86 -14.58
N TYR A 304 -1.12 -19.18 -14.74
CA TYR A 304 -0.05 -18.45 -14.03
C TYR A 304 0.13 -17.04 -14.57
N TYR A 305 0.01 -16.82 -15.89
CA TYR A 305 0.06 -15.47 -16.46
C TYR A 305 -1.09 -14.60 -15.95
N THR A 306 -2.31 -15.13 -15.82
CA THR A 306 -3.43 -14.36 -15.25
C THR A 306 -3.24 -14.12 -13.75
N GLN A 307 -2.65 -15.07 -13.01
CA GLN A 307 -2.26 -14.86 -11.60
C GLN A 307 -1.22 -13.75 -11.45
N PHE A 308 -0.21 -13.67 -12.33
CA PHE A 308 0.81 -12.61 -12.29
C PHE A 308 0.19 -11.22 -12.48
N VAL A 309 -0.78 -11.08 -13.38
CA VAL A 309 -1.50 -9.81 -13.54
C VAL A 309 -2.35 -9.52 -12.31
N ALA A 310 -3.08 -10.52 -11.79
CA ALA A 310 -3.95 -10.36 -10.63
C ALA A 310 -3.18 -9.99 -9.35
N ILE A 311 -2.00 -10.59 -9.11
CA ILE A 311 -1.19 -10.29 -7.92
C ILE A 311 -0.60 -8.88 -7.98
N VAL A 312 -0.23 -8.39 -9.16
CA VAL A 312 0.24 -7.01 -9.32
C VAL A 312 -0.88 -6.00 -9.07
N PHE A 313 -2.10 -6.29 -9.54
CA PHE A 313 -3.26 -5.47 -9.16
C PHE A 313 -3.53 -5.49 -7.65
N MET A 314 -3.46 -6.68 -7.03
CA MET A 314 -3.62 -6.82 -5.59
C MET A 314 -2.54 -6.05 -4.81
N GLY A 315 -1.28 -6.12 -5.27
CA GLY A 315 -0.12 -5.42 -4.73
C GLY A 315 -0.24 -3.90 -4.78
N SER A 316 -0.87 -3.36 -5.83
CA SER A 316 -1.19 -1.94 -5.92
C SER A 316 -2.42 -1.55 -5.08
N ILE A 317 -3.51 -2.30 -5.16
CA ILE A 317 -4.79 -1.94 -4.51
C ILE A 317 -4.67 -1.99 -2.99
N LEU A 318 -4.10 -3.06 -2.43
CA LEU A 318 -4.05 -3.30 -0.99
C LEU A 318 -3.44 -2.11 -0.21
N PRO A 319 -2.19 -1.67 -0.47
CA PRO A 319 -1.64 -0.50 0.21
C PRO A 319 -2.39 0.78 -0.14
N SER A 320 -2.84 0.96 -1.38
CA SER A 320 -3.50 2.19 -1.83
C SER A 320 -4.85 2.43 -1.15
N VAL A 321 -5.69 1.39 -1.10
CA VAL A 321 -6.98 1.44 -0.39
C VAL A 321 -6.77 1.56 1.12
N THR A 322 -5.75 0.89 1.69
CA THR A 322 -5.45 1.00 3.13
C THR A 322 -5.07 2.42 3.52
N ASN A 323 -4.13 3.02 2.79
CA ASN A 323 -3.69 4.39 3.03
C ASN A 323 -4.86 5.37 2.89
N THR A 324 -5.64 5.23 1.81
CA THR A 324 -6.81 6.08 1.56
C THR A 324 -7.87 5.88 2.65
N PHE A 325 -8.12 4.64 3.07
CA PHE A 325 -9.07 4.31 4.13
C PHE A 325 -8.70 4.99 5.45
N ILE A 326 -7.46 4.85 5.92
CA ILE A 326 -7.03 5.48 7.18
C ILE A 326 -7.02 7.01 7.06
N MET A 327 -6.60 7.57 5.91
CA MET A 327 -6.63 9.01 5.65
C MET A 327 -8.03 9.61 5.63
N THR A 328 -9.03 8.81 5.22
CA THR A 328 -10.42 9.25 5.08
C THR A 328 -11.20 9.00 6.38
N ALA A 329 -10.93 7.89 7.08
CA ALA A 329 -11.69 7.46 8.25
C ALA A 329 -11.29 8.17 9.55
N PHE A 330 -10.04 8.63 9.66
CA PHE A 330 -9.46 9.12 10.90
C PHE A 330 -8.78 10.48 10.76
N PRO A 331 -8.58 11.22 11.88
CA PRO A 331 -7.83 12.47 11.86
C PRO A 331 -6.40 12.29 11.34
N LEU A 332 -5.97 13.15 10.40
CA LEU A 332 -4.64 13.11 9.80
C LEU A 332 -3.49 13.23 10.82
N LYS A 333 -3.74 13.81 12.00
CA LYS A 333 -2.76 13.91 13.10
C LYS A 333 -2.32 12.56 13.68
N TYR A 334 -3.09 11.50 13.47
CA TYR A 334 -2.80 10.16 14.00
C TYR A 334 -2.49 9.15 12.89
N PHE A 335 -2.39 9.61 11.64
CA PHE A 335 -2.23 8.75 10.47
C PHE A 335 -0.99 7.85 10.57
N GLY A 336 0.16 8.40 10.96
CA GLY A 336 1.40 7.65 11.06
C GLY A 336 1.33 6.56 12.12
N THR A 337 0.82 6.88 13.31
CA THR A 337 0.64 5.92 14.40
C THR A 337 -0.32 4.79 13.98
N LEU A 338 -1.46 5.12 13.35
CA LEU A 338 -2.46 4.14 12.92
C LEU A 338 -1.94 3.21 11.83
N MET A 339 -1.28 3.75 10.80
CA MET A 339 -0.65 2.94 9.74
C MET A 339 0.50 2.09 10.28
N GLY A 340 1.27 2.65 11.22
CA GLY A 340 2.39 1.97 11.88
C GLY A 340 1.94 0.75 12.66
N VAL A 341 0.90 0.89 13.50
CA VAL A 341 0.32 -0.22 14.28
C VAL A 341 -0.36 -1.24 13.36
N LEU A 342 -1.13 -0.78 12.37
CA LEU A 342 -1.77 -1.68 11.39
C LEU A 342 -0.71 -2.53 10.67
N SER A 343 0.39 -1.91 10.25
CA SER A 343 1.50 -2.60 9.60
C SER A 343 2.29 -3.51 10.55
N LEU A 344 2.45 -3.16 11.82
CA LEU A 344 3.06 -4.04 12.83
C LEU A 344 2.24 -5.34 12.96
N ILE A 345 0.94 -5.22 13.19
CA ILE A 345 0.06 -6.39 13.36
C ILE A 345 0.00 -7.19 12.06
N GLY A 346 -0.06 -6.54 10.89
CA GLY A 346 0.06 -7.21 9.59
C GLY A 346 1.37 -7.98 9.43
N GLY A 347 2.49 -7.41 9.86
CA GLY A 347 3.80 -8.07 9.85
C GLY A 347 3.86 -9.28 10.79
N ILE A 348 3.33 -9.16 12.00
CA ILE A 348 3.25 -10.29 12.95
C ILE A 348 2.34 -11.39 12.38
N PHE A 349 1.18 -11.01 11.86
CA PHE A 349 0.23 -11.94 11.25
C PHE A 349 0.82 -12.64 10.02
N SER A 350 1.64 -11.95 9.22
CA SER A 350 2.33 -12.56 8.08
C SER A 350 3.32 -13.67 8.47
N LEU A 351 3.78 -13.75 9.73
CA LEU A 351 4.63 -14.85 10.19
C LEU A 351 3.93 -16.22 10.11
N VAL A 352 2.59 -16.22 10.11
CA VAL A 352 1.78 -17.43 9.87
C VAL A 352 2.16 -18.10 8.55
N GLN A 353 2.66 -17.33 7.57
CA GLN A 353 3.12 -17.87 6.29
C GLN A 353 4.18 -18.97 6.44
N PHE A 354 5.09 -18.86 7.40
CA PHE A 354 6.15 -19.85 7.59
C PHE A 354 5.61 -21.20 8.05
N GLY A 355 4.55 -21.19 8.86
CA GLY A 355 3.83 -22.42 9.22
C GLY A 355 3.05 -23.00 8.04
N LEU A 356 2.39 -22.13 7.26
CA LEU A 356 1.60 -22.55 6.10
C LEU A 356 2.45 -23.16 4.96
N ILE A 357 3.70 -22.70 4.79
CA ILE A 357 4.64 -23.26 3.81
C ILE A 357 5.07 -24.69 4.16
N GLN A 358 5.10 -25.06 5.46
CA GLN A 358 5.44 -26.41 5.89
C GLN A 358 4.28 -27.40 5.76
N LEU A 359 3.04 -26.91 5.68
CA LEU A 359 1.87 -27.74 5.51
C LEU A 359 1.75 -28.25 4.05
N PRO A 360 1.03 -29.37 3.83
CA PRO A 360 0.66 -29.79 2.49
C PRO A 360 0.00 -28.65 1.72
N ILE A 361 0.40 -28.49 0.45
CA ILE A 361 -0.04 -27.40 -0.43
C ILE A 361 -1.57 -27.24 -0.43
N ALA A 362 -2.32 -28.34 -0.45
CA ALA A 362 -3.78 -28.34 -0.43
C ALA A 362 -4.38 -27.65 0.82
N ILE A 363 -3.78 -27.87 2.00
CA ILE A 363 -4.25 -27.29 3.26
C ILE A 363 -3.90 -25.80 3.31
N GLY A 364 -2.68 -25.43 2.90
CA GLY A 364 -2.25 -24.03 2.80
C GLY A 364 -3.15 -23.22 1.85
N ASN A 365 -3.46 -23.79 0.68
CA ASN A 365 -4.36 -23.18 -0.30
C ASN A 365 -5.80 -23.08 0.26
N GLY A 366 -6.27 -24.08 1.00
CA GLY A 366 -7.60 -24.05 1.62
C GLY A 366 -7.73 -22.92 2.63
N PHE A 367 -6.71 -22.71 3.45
CA PHE A 367 -6.66 -21.59 4.38
C PHE A 367 -6.69 -20.23 3.65
N MET A 368 -6.03 -20.12 2.48
CA MET A 368 -6.05 -18.89 1.65
C MET A 368 -7.41 -18.60 1.01
N VAL A 369 -8.17 -19.63 0.65
CA VAL A 369 -9.55 -19.45 0.15
C VAL A 369 -10.42 -18.88 1.26
N VAL A 370 -10.38 -19.47 2.45
CA VAL A 370 -11.15 -18.99 3.62
C VAL A 370 -10.74 -17.56 3.98
N SER A 371 -9.44 -17.26 4.00
CA SER A 371 -8.95 -15.91 4.30
C SER A 371 -9.40 -14.88 3.25
N SER A 372 -9.52 -15.27 1.98
CA SER A 372 -10.02 -14.41 0.92
C SER A 372 -11.53 -14.16 1.05
N VAL A 373 -12.31 -15.12 1.54
CA VAL A 373 -13.75 -14.93 1.82
C VAL A 373 -13.96 -13.89 2.94
N ILE A 374 -13.12 -13.91 3.97
CA ILE A 374 -13.17 -12.92 5.07
C ILE A 374 -13.00 -11.48 4.55
N MET A 375 -12.23 -11.28 3.47
CA MET A 375 -12.03 -9.95 2.88
C MET A 375 -13.30 -9.34 2.26
N PHE A 376 -14.37 -10.11 2.04
CA PHE A 376 -15.67 -9.58 1.60
C PHE A 376 -16.47 -8.93 2.74
N ILE A 377 -16.13 -9.17 4.02
CA ILE A 377 -16.87 -8.61 5.15
C ILE A 377 -16.82 -7.07 5.17
N PRO A 378 -15.64 -6.40 5.07
CA PRO A 378 -15.57 -4.94 5.09
C PRO A 378 -16.38 -4.23 4.00
N PRO A 379 -16.30 -4.60 2.69
CA PRO A 379 -17.08 -3.91 1.67
C PRO A 379 -18.60 -4.12 1.84
N ILE A 380 -19.04 -5.29 2.30
CA ILE A 380 -20.46 -5.55 2.61
C ILE A 380 -20.92 -4.68 3.78
N PHE A 381 -20.12 -4.62 4.86
CA PHE A 381 -20.44 -3.80 6.02
C PHE A 381 -20.56 -2.31 5.67
N LEU A 382 -19.65 -1.79 4.84
CA LEU A 382 -19.69 -0.40 4.37
C LEU A 382 -20.96 -0.11 3.55
N PHE A 383 -21.38 -1.05 2.71
CA PHE A 383 -22.58 -0.91 1.89
C PHE A 383 -23.86 -0.92 2.75
N ILE A 384 -23.92 -1.80 3.75
CA ILE A 384 -25.04 -1.86 4.71
C ILE A 384 -25.08 -0.60 5.57
N GLY A 385 -23.94 -0.14 6.09
CA GLY A 385 -23.85 1.05 6.94
C GLY A 385 -24.21 2.37 6.23
N ALA A 386 -24.12 2.39 4.89
CA ALA A 386 -24.49 3.54 4.08
C ALA A 386 -26.00 3.61 3.76
N ASN A 387 -26.69 2.47 3.79
CA ASN A 387 -28.14 2.37 3.56
C ASN A 387 -28.96 2.54 4.84
#